data_AF-A0A836CNT2-F1
#
_entry.id   AF-A0A836CNT2-F1
#
_cell.length_a   1.000
_cell.length_b   1.000
_cell.length_c   1.000
_cell.angle_alpha   90.00
_cell.angle_beta   90.00
_cell.angle_gamma   90.00
#
_symmetry.space_group_name_H-M   'P 1'
#
loop_
_entity.id
_entity.type
_entity.pdbx_description
1 polymer ?
#
loop_
_entity_poly.entity_id
_entity_poly.type
_entity_poly.pdbx_seq_one_letter_code
_entity_poly.pdbx_strand_id
1 'polypeptide(L)'
;MVFARLMLLVGSALSVMLAAEAFLVAPALQRPVQRDTLTPRMLFGKKAAPAKSKGIEVTVQQKYFKDTVVAMEQPGNLRKALMGAGIEIYPLQGKIYNCGGGGSCGTCTVNVVAGGNNCSPKGPAEKKLLGNKPETYRLSCCTKVNGNITVATKP
;
A
#
# COMPACT_ATOMS: atom_id res chain seq x y z
N MET A 1 60.67 16.96 -47.30
CA MET A 1 60.06 15.68 -46.89
C MET A 1 58.60 15.93 -46.49
N VAL A 2 57.76 16.27 -47.49
CA VAL A 2 56.36 16.75 -47.34
C VAL A 2 55.35 15.59 -47.49
N PHE A 3 55.84 14.35 -47.57
CA PHE A 3 55.01 13.17 -47.87
C PHE A 3 54.40 12.46 -46.65
N ALA A 4 54.73 12.90 -45.42
CA ALA A 4 54.29 12.20 -44.20
C ALA A 4 53.00 12.75 -43.56
N ARG A 5 52.30 13.71 -44.21
CA ARG A 5 51.05 14.30 -43.69
C ARG A 5 49.81 14.07 -44.55
N LEU A 6 49.90 13.31 -45.65
CA LEU A 6 48.79 13.17 -46.60
C LEU A 6 48.02 11.83 -46.51
N MET A 7 48.46 10.87 -45.68
CA MET A 7 47.81 9.56 -45.56
C MET A 7 46.96 9.39 -44.29
N LEU A 8 46.54 10.50 -43.65
CA LEU A 8 45.67 10.47 -42.46
C LEU A 8 44.21 10.91 -42.73
N LEU A 9 43.80 11.03 -43.99
CA LEU A 9 42.48 11.56 -44.37
C LEU A 9 41.62 10.65 -45.26
N VAL A 10 41.97 9.37 -45.41
CA VAL A 10 41.15 8.42 -46.19
C VAL A 10 40.69 7.20 -45.38
N GLY A 11 41.09 7.10 -44.10
CA GLY A 11 40.72 5.99 -43.22
C GLY A 11 39.44 6.21 -42.39
N SER A 12 38.77 7.36 -42.53
CA SER A 12 37.69 7.79 -41.62
C SER A 12 36.27 7.61 -42.17
N ALA A 13 36.07 6.88 -43.26
CA ALA A 13 34.75 6.77 -43.89
C ALA A 13 34.20 5.34 -44.03
N LEU A 14 35.00 4.29 -43.86
CA LEU A 14 34.56 2.91 -44.20
C LEU A 14 34.18 2.02 -43.01
N SER A 15 34.41 2.44 -41.77
CA SER A 15 33.99 1.66 -40.58
C SER A 15 32.64 2.05 -40.00
N VAL A 16 31.92 3.02 -40.56
CA VAL A 16 30.63 3.49 -40.02
C VAL A 16 29.41 2.86 -40.73
N MET A 17 29.62 1.96 -41.69
CA MET A 17 28.54 1.43 -42.55
C MET A 17 28.13 -0.02 -42.26
N LEU A 18 28.54 -0.63 -41.13
CA LEU A 18 28.22 -2.02 -40.81
C LEU A 18 27.44 -2.25 -39.50
N ALA A 19 26.57 -1.31 -39.12
CA ALA A 19 25.69 -1.47 -37.95
C ALA A 19 24.26 -0.94 -38.18
N ALA A 20 23.75 -1.00 -39.41
CA ALA A 20 22.43 -0.47 -39.75
C ALA A 20 21.51 -1.51 -40.42
N GLU A 21 21.38 -2.72 -39.86
CA GLU A 21 20.37 -3.70 -40.31
C GLU A 21 19.64 -4.42 -39.15
N ALA A 22 19.25 -3.70 -38.09
CA ALA A 22 18.47 -4.32 -37.01
C ALA A 22 17.30 -3.48 -36.46
N PHE A 23 16.74 -2.55 -37.25
CA PHE A 23 15.62 -1.71 -36.78
C PHE A 23 14.31 -1.82 -37.57
N LEU A 24 14.18 -2.75 -38.51
CA LEU A 24 12.96 -2.92 -39.27
C LEU A 24 12.57 -4.39 -39.37
N VAL A 25 12.06 -4.96 -38.27
CA VAL A 25 10.75 -5.62 -38.19
C VAL A 25 10.46 -5.78 -36.69
N ALA A 26 9.89 -4.75 -36.07
CA ALA A 26 9.08 -5.00 -34.89
C ALA A 26 7.80 -5.68 -35.39
N PRO A 27 7.48 -6.93 -35.02
CA PRO A 27 6.14 -7.43 -35.25
C PRO A 27 5.23 -6.49 -34.48
N ALA A 28 4.27 -5.91 -35.19
CA ALA A 28 3.16 -5.22 -34.56
C ALA A 28 2.70 -6.10 -33.41
N LEU A 29 2.94 -5.63 -32.17
CA LEU A 29 2.26 -6.10 -30.98
C LEU A 29 0.80 -5.71 -31.16
N GLN A 30 0.13 -6.44 -32.05
CA GLN A 30 -1.28 -6.75 -31.92
C GLN A 30 -1.35 -7.57 -30.65
N ARG A 31 -1.31 -6.89 -29.50
CA ARG A 31 -2.06 -7.39 -28.36
C ARG A 31 -3.44 -7.63 -28.95
N PRO A 32 -3.96 -8.86 -28.96
CA PRO A 32 -5.37 -9.02 -29.22
C PRO A 32 -6.01 -8.02 -28.27
N VAL A 33 -6.75 -7.05 -28.81
CA VAL A 33 -7.81 -6.45 -28.02
C VAL A 33 -8.69 -7.65 -27.75
N GLN A 34 -8.39 -8.35 -26.65
CA GLN A 34 -9.34 -9.19 -25.98
C GLN A 34 -10.44 -8.19 -25.71
N ARG A 35 -11.40 -8.13 -26.63
CA ARG A 35 -12.77 -7.80 -26.28
C ARG A 35 -13.08 -8.91 -25.31
N ASP A 36 -12.73 -8.66 -24.06
CA ASP A 36 -13.12 -9.47 -22.93
C ASP A 36 -14.62 -9.56 -23.12
N THR A 37 -15.06 -10.68 -23.70
CA THR A 37 -16.46 -11.04 -23.78
C THR A 37 -16.97 -10.79 -22.40
N LEU A 38 -17.86 -9.80 -22.25
CA LEU A 38 -18.28 -9.24 -20.98
C LEU A 38 -18.79 -10.40 -20.12
N THR A 39 -17.89 -10.99 -19.34
CA THR A 39 -18.23 -12.20 -18.60
C THR A 39 -19.20 -11.73 -17.52
N PRO A 40 -20.25 -12.50 -17.19
CA PRO A 40 -21.14 -12.17 -16.07
C PRO A 40 -20.38 -11.98 -14.73
N ARG A 41 -19.12 -12.43 -14.67
CA ARG A 41 -18.14 -12.19 -13.61
C ARG A 41 -17.79 -10.71 -13.38
N MET A 42 -17.96 -9.84 -14.39
CA MET A 42 -17.77 -8.39 -14.25
C MET A 42 -18.98 -7.67 -13.66
N LEU A 43 -20.19 -8.22 -13.81
CA LEU A 43 -21.43 -7.71 -13.19
C LEU A 43 -21.56 -8.13 -11.72
N PHE A 44 -21.10 -9.33 -11.38
CA PHE A 44 -21.01 -9.81 -10.00
C PHE A 44 -19.55 -10.08 -9.67
N GLY A 45 -18.81 -9.00 -9.40
CA GLY A 45 -17.43 -9.05 -8.95
C GLY A 45 -17.30 -9.83 -7.64
N LYS A 46 -17.16 -11.16 -7.73
CA LYS A 46 -16.66 -11.98 -6.64
C LYS A 46 -15.21 -11.55 -6.43
N LYS A 47 -15.00 -10.62 -5.48
CA LYS A 47 -13.68 -10.39 -4.90
C LYS A 47 -13.10 -11.75 -4.53
N ALA A 48 -11.90 -12.05 -5.02
CA ALA A 48 -11.17 -13.22 -4.58
C ALA A 48 -11.20 -13.26 -3.05
N ALA A 49 -11.69 -14.36 -2.49
CA ALA A 49 -11.67 -14.57 -1.05
C ALA A 49 -10.19 -14.56 -0.62
N PRO A 50 -9.82 -13.75 0.38
CA PRO A 50 -8.45 -13.76 0.88
C PRO A 50 -8.10 -15.15 1.41
N ALA A 51 -6.86 -15.58 1.17
CA ALA A 51 -6.35 -16.87 1.59
C ALA A 51 -6.42 -16.99 3.12
N LYS A 52 -7.00 -18.09 3.62
CA LYS A 52 -7.07 -18.43 5.06
C LYS A 52 -5.67 -18.38 5.67
N SER A 53 -5.37 -17.30 6.37
CA SER A 53 -4.15 -17.12 7.15
C SER A 53 -4.45 -17.30 8.64
N LYS A 54 -3.43 -17.65 9.44
CA LYS A 54 -3.50 -17.76 10.91
C LYS A 54 -4.23 -16.54 11.49
N GLY A 55 -5.31 -16.74 12.23
CA GLY A 55 -6.06 -15.64 12.83
C GLY A 55 -5.19 -14.83 13.80
N ILE A 56 -5.15 -13.51 13.62
CA ILE A 56 -4.67 -12.55 14.62
C ILE A 56 -5.85 -12.23 15.52
N GLU A 57 -5.60 -12.19 16.81
CA GLU A 57 -6.53 -11.65 17.79
C GLU A 57 -6.15 -10.21 18.13
N VAL A 58 -7.12 -9.31 17.93
CA VAL A 58 -7.03 -7.90 18.31
C VAL A 58 -8.00 -7.68 19.47
N THR A 59 -7.46 -7.46 20.67
CA THR A 59 -8.27 -7.08 21.83
C THR A 59 -8.51 -5.59 21.79
N VAL A 60 -9.78 -5.18 21.82
CA VAL A 60 -10.17 -3.78 21.71
C VAL A 60 -10.78 -3.30 23.01
N GLN A 61 -10.10 -2.36 23.65
CA GLN A 61 -10.57 -1.66 24.84
C GLN A 61 -11.40 -0.46 24.42
N GLN A 62 -12.65 -0.41 24.90
CA GLN A 62 -13.60 0.66 24.58
C GLN A 62 -13.99 1.42 25.85
N LYS A 63 -14.16 2.74 25.75
CA LYS A 63 -14.46 3.57 26.93
C LYS A 63 -15.87 3.37 27.48
N TYR A 64 -16.84 3.13 26.61
CA TYR A 64 -18.28 3.07 26.96
C TYR A 64 -18.91 1.70 26.74
N PHE A 65 -18.18 0.78 26.11
CA PHE A 65 -18.67 -0.53 25.75
C PHE A 65 -17.74 -1.59 26.35
N LYS A 66 -18.21 -2.83 26.38
CA LYS A 66 -17.40 -3.97 26.80
C LYS A 66 -16.23 -4.18 25.82
N ASP A 67 -15.12 -4.65 26.37
CA ASP A 67 -13.98 -5.08 25.57
C ASP A 67 -14.37 -6.21 24.62
N THR A 68 -13.91 -6.09 23.38
CA THR A 68 -14.24 -7.02 22.30
C THR A 68 -12.96 -7.58 21.70
N VAL A 69 -12.95 -8.87 21.45
CA VAL A 69 -11.88 -9.53 20.69
C VAL A 69 -12.31 -9.61 19.23
N VAL A 70 -11.48 -9.05 18.35
CA VAL A 70 -11.69 -9.07 16.90
C VAL A 70 -10.67 -10.00 16.28
N ALA A 71 -11.15 -11.02 15.57
CA ALA A 71 -10.30 -11.88 14.74
C ALA A 71 -10.07 -11.22 13.38
N MET A 72 -8.82 -11.24 12.91
CA MET A 72 -8.46 -10.74 11.58
C MET A 72 -7.41 -11.61 10.88
N GLU A 73 -7.39 -11.55 9.55
CA GLU A 73 -6.41 -12.25 8.72
C GLU A 73 -5.09 -11.46 8.63
N GLN A 74 -3.95 -12.16 8.55
CA GLN A 74 -2.61 -11.55 8.52
C GLN A 74 -2.06 -11.38 7.09
N PRO A 75 -1.27 -10.32 6.82
CA PRO A 75 -1.23 -9.05 7.56
C PRO A 75 -2.41 -8.16 7.18
N GLY A 76 -3.12 -7.63 8.17
CA GLY A 76 -4.37 -6.89 7.93
C GLY A 76 -4.28 -5.41 8.32
N ASN A 77 -5.15 -4.60 7.71
CA ASN A 77 -5.30 -3.18 8.06
C ASN A 77 -6.19 -3.04 9.30
N LEU A 78 -5.67 -2.39 10.35
CA LEU A 78 -6.37 -2.31 11.64
C LEU A 78 -7.71 -1.57 11.52
N ARG A 79 -7.78 -0.45 10.80
CA ARG A 79 -9.04 0.29 10.63
C ARG A 79 -10.13 -0.59 9.99
N LYS A 80 -9.79 -1.33 8.93
CA LYS A 80 -10.75 -2.19 8.24
C LYS A 80 -11.25 -3.32 9.14
N ALA A 81 -10.36 -3.93 9.92
CA ALA A 81 -10.73 -4.96 10.88
C ALA A 81 -11.69 -4.43 11.96
N LEU A 82 -11.37 -3.29 12.57
CA LEU A 82 -12.20 -2.67 13.61
C LEU A 82 -13.57 -2.26 13.06
N MET A 83 -13.61 -1.59 11.91
CA MET A 83 -14.87 -1.18 11.29
C MET A 83 -15.70 -2.37 10.80
N GLY A 84 -15.05 -3.43 10.29
CA GLY A 84 -15.72 -4.68 9.90
C GLY A 84 -16.36 -5.40 11.08
N ALA A 85 -15.81 -5.24 12.28
CA ALA A 85 -16.38 -5.71 13.54
C ALA A 85 -17.41 -4.74 14.15
N GLY A 86 -17.78 -3.66 13.46
CA GLY A 86 -18.73 -2.66 13.95
C GLY A 86 -18.18 -1.77 15.08
N ILE A 87 -16.86 -1.75 15.29
CA ILE A 87 -16.24 -0.94 16.35
C ILE A 87 -16.03 0.48 15.86
N GLU A 88 -16.60 1.43 16.60
CA GLU A 88 -16.50 2.85 16.30
C GLU A 88 -15.17 3.44 16.79
N ILE A 89 -14.25 3.68 15.85
CA ILE A 89 -12.94 4.27 16.12
C ILE A 89 -12.93 5.80 16.09
N TYR A 90 -13.91 6.44 15.46
CA TYR A 90 -13.86 7.89 15.25
C TYR A 90 -14.49 8.65 16.42
N PRO A 91 -13.88 9.78 16.84
CA PRO A 91 -14.61 10.78 17.62
C PRO A 91 -15.72 11.40 16.77
N LEU A 92 -16.67 12.10 17.39
CA LEU A 92 -17.84 12.68 16.71
C LEU A 92 -17.45 13.50 15.46
N GLN A 93 -16.49 14.42 15.59
CA GLN A 93 -15.96 15.20 14.47
C GLN A 93 -15.33 14.32 13.38
N GLY A 94 -14.67 13.22 13.77
CA GLY A 94 -14.04 12.28 12.86
C GLY A 94 -15.05 11.55 11.98
N LYS A 95 -16.30 11.35 12.43
CA LYS A 95 -17.34 10.70 11.61
C LYS A 95 -17.69 11.53 10.37
N ILE A 96 -17.63 12.85 10.49
CA ILE A 96 -17.99 13.79 9.43
C ILE A 96 -16.79 14.03 8.50
N TYR A 97 -15.59 14.25 9.06
CA TYR A 97 -14.43 14.74 8.31
C TYR A 97 -13.32 13.69 8.09
N ASN A 98 -13.59 12.38 8.21
CA ASN A 98 -12.56 11.37 7.97
C ASN A 98 -12.24 11.19 6.48
N CYS A 99 -10.98 10.91 6.19
CA CYS A 99 -10.48 10.64 4.83
C CYS A 99 -10.76 9.21 4.31
N GLY A 100 -11.63 8.43 4.95
CA GLY A 100 -11.92 7.05 4.54
C GLY A 100 -10.75 6.05 4.66
N GLY A 101 -9.62 6.47 5.25
CA GLY A 101 -8.42 5.64 5.38
C GLY A 101 -7.23 6.05 4.49
N GLY A 102 -7.29 7.21 3.84
CA GLY A 102 -6.18 7.75 3.03
C GLY A 102 -4.96 8.27 3.82
N GLY A 103 -4.99 8.22 5.16
CA GLY A 103 -3.82 8.60 5.98
C GLY A 103 -3.53 10.10 6.07
N SER A 104 -4.49 10.96 5.72
CA SER A 104 -4.31 12.43 5.66
C SER A 104 -5.01 13.22 6.77
N CYS A 105 -6.09 12.69 7.35
CA CYS A 105 -6.93 13.45 8.31
C CYS A 105 -6.54 13.28 9.79
N GLY A 106 -5.78 12.24 10.15
CA GLY A 106 -5.43 11.95 11.55
C GLY A 106 -6.58 11.49 12.47
N THR A 107 -7.82 11.39 11.98
CA THR A 107 -8.99 11.08 12.83
C THR A 107 -9.09 9.61 13.23
N CYS A 108 -8.37 8.71 12.54
CA CYS A 108 -8.35 7.25 12.78
C CYS A 108 -7.41 6.86 13.95
N THR A 109 -7.22 7.74 14.93
CA THR A 109 -6.24 7.59 16.03
C THR A 109 -6.69 6.52 17.04
N VAL A 110 -5.78 5.60 17.35
CA VAL A 110 -5.92 4.56 18.37
C VAL A 110 -4.66 4.50 19.23
N ASN A 111 -4.77 4.01 20.45
CA ASN A 111 -3.63 3.77 21.32
C ASN A 111 -3.30 2.27 21.34
N VAL A 112 -2.09 1.88 20.94
CA VAL A 112 -1.65 0.49 21.01
C VAL A 112 -1.07 0.24 22.41
N VAL A 113 -1.86 -0.43 23.24
CA VAL A 113 -1.53 -0.71 24.64
C VAL A 113 -0.52 -1.84 24.76
N ALA A 114 -0.67 -2.88 23.91
CA ALA A 114 0.24 -4.02 23.88
C ALA A 114 0.44 -4.52 22.44
N GLY A 115 1.60 -5.16 22.20
CA GLY A 115 1.92 -5.73 20.89
C GLY A 115 2.37 -4.71 19.84
N GLY A 116 2.92 -3.56 20.25
CA GLY A 116 3.44 -2.55 19.32
C GLY A 116 4.47 -3.08 18.32
N ASN A 117 5.25 -4.10 18.70
CA ASN A 117 6.23 -4.77 17.83
C ASN A 117 5.59 -5.57 16.68
N ASN A 118 4.31 -5.94 16.82
CA ASN A 118 3.55 -6.65 15.79
C ASN A 118 2.92 -5.70 14.76
N CYS A 119 3.14 -4.39 14.93
CA CYS A 119 2.64 -3.37 14.01
C CYS A 119 3.73 -2.94 13.03
N SER A 120 3.31 -2.51 11.83
CA SER A 120 4.22 -1.84 10.89
C SER A 120 4.87 -0.59 11.53
N PRO A 121 6.05 -0.16 11.06
CA PRO A 121 6.67 1.08 11.53
C PRO A 121 5.80 2.32 11.21
N LYS A 122 6.05 3.43 11.91
CA LYS A 122 5.34 4.70 11.65
C LYS A 122 5.87 5.36 10.37
N GLY A 123 4.97 5.70 9.45
CA GLY A 123 5.30 6.51 8.28
C GLY A 123 5.55 7.98 8.65
N PRO A 124 6.22 8.77 7.79
CA PRO A 124 6.51 10.18 8.06
C PRO A 124 5.24 11.04 8.16
N ALA A 125 4.27 10.82 7.27
CA ALA A 125 2.98 11.53 7.30
C ALA A 125 2.21 11.24 8.59
N GLU A 126 2.23 9.99 9.05
CA GLU A 126 1.61 9.60 10.30
C GLU A 126 2.28 10.26 11.51
N LYS A 127 3.63 10.29 11.57
CA LYS A 127 4.36 10.99 12.63
C LYS A 127 3.97 12.47 12.69
N LYS A 128 3.87 13.14 11.53
CA LYS A 128 3.46 14.54 11.44
C LYS A 128 2.03 14.77 11.96
N LEU A 129 1.08 13.90 11.61
CA LEU A 129 -0.31 14.01 12.05
C LEU A 129 -0.51 13.68 13.54
N LEU A 130 0.27 12.75 14.08
CA LEU A 130 0.24 12.43 15.50
C LEU A 130 0.86 13.56 16.34
N GLY A 131 1.86 14.28 15.81
CA GLY A 131 2.47 15.43 16.47
C GLY A 131 3.08 15.04 17.80
N ASN A 132 2.70 15.73 18.88
CA ASN A 132 3.22 15.51 20.23
C ASN A 132 2.50 14.40 21.01
N LYS A 133 1.72 13.55 20.34
CA LYS A 133 1.05 12.41 21.00
C LYS A 133 2.07 11.34 21.42
N PRO A 134 1.76 10.52 22.44
CA PRO A 134 2.63 9.44 22.88
C PRO A 134 2.98 8.47 21.75
N GLU A 135 4.16 7.84 21.83
CA GLU A 135 4.61 6.90 20.80
C GLU A 135 3.70 5.68 20.64
N THR A 136 2.92 5.33 21.66
CA THR A 136 1.94 4.23 21.59
C THR A 136 0.77 4.55 20.66
N TYR A 137 0.54 5.83 20.33
CA TYR A 137 -0.54 6.24 19.46
C TYR A 137 -0.21 5.91 18.00
N ARG A 138 -1.21 5.40 17.30
CA ARG A 138 -1.12 4.99 15.90
C ARG A 138 -2.35 5.45 15.14
N LEU A 139 -2.17 5.71 13.85
CA LEU A 139 -3.26 5.82 12.92
C LEU A 139 -3.66 4.40 12.49
N SER A 140 -4.81 3.91 12.96
CA SER A 140 -5.33 2.58 12.61
C SER A 140 -5.43 2.36 11.11
N CYS A 141 -5.66 3.42 10.33
CA CYS A 141 -5.70 3.37 8.88
C CYS A 141 -4.35 3.16 8.20
N CYS A 142 -3.24 3.58 8.84
CA CYS A 142 -1.87 3.40 8.34
C CYS A 142 -1.17 2.19 8.95
N THR A 143 -1.78 1.56 9.95
CA THR A 143 -1.18 0.46 10.71
C THR A 143 -1.55 -0.88 10.09
N LYS A 144 -0.52 -1.65 9.71
CA LYS A 144 -0.66 -3.07 9.38
C LYS A 144 -0.30 -3.91 10.59
N VAL A 145 -1.13 -4.90 10.88
CA VAL A 145 -0.98 -5.78 12.05
C VAL A 145 -0.57 -7.16 11.56
N ASN A 146 0.53 -7.66 12.11
CA ASN A 146 1.16 -8.94 11.75
C ASN A 146 1.09 -9.97 12.88
N GLY A 147 0.44 -9.64 14.01
CA GLY A 147 0.37 -10.49 15.20
C GLY A 147 -0.57 -9.91 16.23
N ASN A 148 -0.75 -10.61 17.36
CA ASN A 148 -1.73 -10.22 18.37
C ASN A 148 -1.40 -8.87 19.00
N ILE A 149 -2.41 -8.01 19.16
CA ILE A 149 -2.26 -6.68 19.74
C ILE A 149 -3.46 -6.32 20.62
N THR A 150 -3.23 -5.39 21.54
CA THR A 150 -4.29 -4.77 22.33
C THR A 150 -4.35 -3.29 22.02
N VAL A 151 -5.53 -2.80 21.67
CA VAL A 151 -5.75 -1.41 21.25
C VAL A 151 -6.86 -0.75 22.05
N ALA A 152 -6.64 0.48 22.49
CA ALA A 152 -7.65 1.32 23.09
C ALA A 152 -8.19 2.30 22.05
N THR A 153 -9.52 2.36 21.95
CA THR A 153 -10.24 3.25 21.03
C THR A 153 -10.56 4.58 21.69
N LYS A 154 -10.59 5.66 20.90
CA LYS A 154 -10.87 7.04 21.37
C LYS A 154 -10.02 7.41 22.60
N PRO A 155 -8.69 7.31 22.48
CA PRO A 155 -7.76 7.61 23.57
C PRO A 155 -7.60 9.12 23.81
#